data_AF-A0A8S8XMW8-F1
#
_entry.id   AF-A0A8S8XMW8-F1
#
_cell.length_a   1.000
_cell.length_b   1.000
_cell.length_c   1.000
_cell.angle_alpha   90.00
_cell.angle_beta   90.00
_cell.angle_gamma   90.00
#
_symmetry.space_group_name_H-M   'P 1'
#
loop_
_entity.id
_entity.type
_entity.pdbx_description
1 polymer ?
#
loop_
_entity_poly.entity_id
_entity_poly.type
_entity_poly.pdbx_seq_one_letter_code
_entity_poly.pdbx_strand_id
1 'polypeptide(L)'
;MIGPLEEIEKKYLPDRAQGKIRVGLRTGDTPQSERQKMLRKPPHILITTPESMAIAISSPRFQPIVSNVEWIIIDEMHSLVPTKRGVHLALTISLLDTILERPVRESVFLQQWSH
;
A
#
# COMPACT_ATOMS: atom_id res chain seq x y z
N MET A 1 -7.86 -10.57 -13.97
CA MET A 1 -6.97 -9.65 -13.25
C MET A 1 -5.91 -10.36 -12.37
N ILE A 2 -5.84 -11.71 -12.33
CA ILE A 2 -4.87 -12.47 -11.52
C ILE A 2 -3.61 -12.92 -12.29
N GLY A 3 -3.66 -12.94 -13.63
CA GLY A 3 -2.55 -13.40 -14.48
C GLY A 3 -1.19 -12.74 -14.18
N PRO A 4 -1.12 -11.40 -14.00
CA PRO A 4 0.14 -10.74 -13.65
C PRO A 4 0.71 -11.19 -12.29
N LEU A 5 -0.15 -11.47 -11.32
CA LEU A 5 0.29 -11.91 -9.98
C LEU A 5 0.81 -13.35 -10.00
N GLU A 6 0.14 -14.25 -10.73
CA GLU A 6 0.60 -15.62 -10.92
C GLU A 6 1.93 -15.68 -11.69
N GLU A 7 2.15 -14.78 -12.64
CA GLU A 7 3.42 -14.68 -13.35
C GLU A 7 4.54 -14.19 -12.44
N ILE A 8 4.27 -13.18 -11.60
CA ILE A 8 5.23 -12.69 -10.60
C ILE A 8 5.61 -13.80 -9.63
N GLU A 9 4.62 -14.55 -9.13
CA GLU A 9 4.83 -15.69 -8.24
C GLU A 9 5.79 -16.71 -8.85
N LYS A 10 5.57 -17.08 -10.11
CA LYS A 10 6.38 -18.11 -10.78
C LYS A 10 7.78 -17.63 -11.15
N LYS A 11 7.94 -16.36 -11.49
CA LYS A 11 9.17 -15.84 -12.14
C LYS A 11 10.14 -15.20 -11.16
N TYR A 12 9.66 -14.64 -10.05
CA TYR A 12 10.49 -13.81 -9.17
C TYR A 12 10.51 -14.26 -7.69
N LEU A 13 9.62 -15.17 -7.26
CA LEU A 13 9.68 -15.69 -5.90
C LEU A 13 10.64 -16.90 -5.81
N PRO A 14 11.62 -16.91 -4.89
CA PRO A 14 12.45 -18.09 -4.65
C PRO A 14 11.59 -19.25 -4.12
N ASP A 15 12.00 -20.51 -4.33
CA ASP A 15 11.20 -21.71 -3.95
C ASP A 15 10.70 -21.69 -2.49
N ARG A 16 11.52 -21.18 -1.57
CA ARG A 16 11.16 -20.99 -0.14
C ARG A 16 10.03 -19.98 0.13
N ALA A 17 9.68 -19.17 -0.87
CA ALA A 17 8.66 -18.13 -0.83
C ALA A 17 7.46 -18.44 -1.75
N GLN A 18 7.33 -19.67 -2.27
CA GLN A 18 6.20 -20.18 -3.07
C GLN A 18 4.88 -20.31 -2.29
N GLY A 19 4.55 -19.31 -1.47
CA GLY A 19 3.20 -19.08 -0.97
C GLY A 19 2.48 -18.07 -1.85
N LYS A 20 1.18 -18.25 -2.06
CA LYS A 20 0.33 -17.29 -2.79
C LYS A 20 0.51 -15.87 -2.26
N ILE A 21 0.79 -14.92 -3.14
CA ILE A 21 0.85 -13.49 -2.85
C ILE A 21 -0.51 -13.06 -2.31
N ARG A 22 -0.51 -12.53 -1.08
CA ARG A 22 -1.72 -12.02 -0.44
C ARG A 22 -1.89 -10.57 -0.83
N VAL A 23 -2.97 -10.29 -1.54
CA VAL A 23 -3.40 -8.93 -1.86
C VAL A 23 -4.59 -8.59 -0.97
N GLY A 24 -4.54 -7.44 -0.29
CA GLY A 24 -5.62 -6.92 0.54
C GLY A 24 -6.13 -5.59 0.00
N LEU A 25 -7.45 -5.37 0.04
CA LEU A 25 -8.09 -4.11 -0.29
C LEU A 25 -8.62 -3.44 0.98
N ARG A 26 -8.06 -2.29 1.36
CA ARG A 26 -8.50 -1.49 2.51
C ARG A 26 -9.02 -0.13 2.08
N THR A 27 -10.33 0.02 2.08
CA THR A 27 -11.05 1.26 1.81
C THR A 27 -12.07 1.53 2.92
N GLY A 28 -12.80 2.65 2.82
CA GLY A 28 -13.93 2.94 3.70
C GLY A 28 -14.95 1.80 3.77
N ASP A 29 -15.15 1.10 2.65
CA ASP A 29 -16.13 0.02 2.49
C ASP A 29 -15.63 -1.36 2.90
N THR A 30 -14.34 -1.52 3.25
CA THR A 30 -13.81 -2.83 3.64
C THR A 30 -14.50 -3.33 4.91
N PRO A 31 -15.16 -4.51 4.88
CA PRO A 31 -15.85 -5.06 6.04
C PRO A 31 -14.92 -5.28 7.23
N GLN A 32 -15.47 -5.18 8.44
CA GLN A 32 -14.68 -5.39 9.65
C GLN A 32 -14.03 -6.78 9.69
N SER A 33 -14.71 -7.81 9.19
CA SER A 33 -14.19 -9.18 9.09
C SER A 33 -12.92 -9.25 8.21
N GLU A 34 -12.90 -8.55 7.07
CA GLU A 34 -11.73 -8.47 6.19
C GLU A 34 -10.58 -7.69 6.83
N ARG A 35 -10.89 -6.57 7.52
CA ARG A 35 -9.89 -5.83 8.31
C ARG A 35 -9.24 -6.72 9.38
N GLN A 36 -10.03 -7.57 10.05
CA GLN A 36 -9.52 -8.52 11.05
C GLN A 36 -8.68 -9.64 10.42
N LYS A 37 -9.02 -10.11 9.22
CA LYS A 37 -8.19 -11.07 8.48
C LYS A 37 -6.83 -10.46 8.13
N MET A 38 -6.81 -9.20 7.68
CA MET A 38 -5.55 -8.48 7.43
C MET A 38 -4.70 -8.34 8.70
N LEU A 39 -5.32 -8.06 9.86
CA LEU A 39 -4.61 -7.99 11.13
C LEU A 39 -3.95 -9.32 11.52
N ARG A 40 -4.66 -10.44 11.32
CA ARG A 40 -4.15 -11.78 11.65
C ARG A 40 -3.11 -12.27 10.66
N LYS A 41 -3.31 -11.98 9.38
CA LYS A 41 -2.42 -12.39 8.30
C LYS A 41 -2.23 -11.22 7.34
N PRO A 42 -1.25 -10.33 7.63
CA PRO A 42 -1.00 -9.15 6.84
C PRO A 42 -0.85 -9.46 5.34
N PRO A 43 -1.45 -8.65 4.45
CA PRO A 43 -1.25 -8.81 3.02
C PRO A 43 0.19 -8.44 2.65
N HIS A 44 0.72 -9.06 1.59
CA HIS A 44 1.98 -8.63 0.98
C HIS A 44 1.80 -7.33 0.17
N ILE A 45 0.63 -7.17 -0.46
CA ILE A 45 0.26 -5.99 -1.24
C ILE A 45 -1.02 -5.42 -0.66
N LEU A 46 -1.00 -4.17 -0.22
CA LEU A 46 -2.17 -3.45 0.29
C LEU A 46 -2.61 -2.39 -0.71
N ILE A 47 -3.78 -2.57 -1.30
CA ILE A 47 -4.46 -1.56 -2.12
C ILE A 47 -5.33 -0.72 -1.17
N THR A 48 -5.12 0.58 -1.15
CA THR A 48 -5.81 1.50 -0.22
C THR A 48 -6.09 2.84 -0.87
N THR A 49 -6.97 3.63 -0.26
CA THR A 49 -7.10 5.07 -0.55
C THR A 49 -6.25 5.89 0.43
N PRO A 50 -5.90 7.15 0.09
CA PRO A 50 -5.17 8.04 1.01
C PRO A 50 -5.86 8.16 2.38
N GLU A 51 -7.19 8.32 2.38
CA GLU A 51 -7.98 8.48 3.59
C GLU A 51 -7.97 7.22 4.47
N SER A 52 -8.04 6.04 3.84
CA SER A 52 -7.99 4.76 4.55
C SER A 52 -6.58 4.44 5.09
N MET A 53 -5.54 4.95 4.43
CA MET A 53 -4.14 4.85 4.86
C MET A 53 -3.88 5.73 6.08
N ALA A 54 -4.36 6.97 6.09
CA ALA A 54 -4.26 7.85 7.26
C ALA A 54 -4.87 7.20 8.52
N ILE A 55 -6.06 6.59 8.40
CA ILE A 55 -6.68 5.85 9.50
C ILE A 55 -5.85 4.62 9.92
N ALA A 56 -5.23 3.93 8.97
CA ALA A 56 -4.39 2.76 9.25
C ALA A 56 -3.14 3.14 10.07
N ILE A 57 -2.49 4.25 9.71
CA ILE A 57 -1.31 4.78 10.41
C ILE A 57 -1.65 5.16 11.85
N SER A 58 -2.79 5.81 12.09
CA SER A 58 -3.22 6.19 13.45
C SER A 58 -3.83 5.03 14.25
N SER A 59 -4.02 3.84 13.67
CA SER A 59 -4.65 2.71 14.34
C SER A 59 -3.60 1.86 15.07
N PRO A 60 -3.65 1.72 16.41
CA PRO A 60 -2.64 0.96 17.15
C PRO A 60 -2.48 -0.51 16.71
N ARG A 61 -3.56 -1.11 16.19
CA ARG A 61 -3.53 -2.50 15.71
C ARG A 61 -2.95 -2.63 14.30
N PHE A 62 -3.14 -1.62 13.46
CA PHE A 62 -2.76 -1.68 12.05
C PHE A 62 -1.41 -1.00 11.79
N GLN A 63 -1.01 -0.07 12.66
CA GLN A 63 0.26 0.64 12.60
C GLN A 63 1.46 -0.31 12.45
N PRO A 64 1.59 -1.43 13.18
CA PRO A 64 2.73 -2.34 13.02
C PRO A 64 2.80 -3.03 11.65
N ILE A 65 1.68 -3.11 10.94
CA ILE A 65 1.62 -3.67 9.58
C ILE A 65 2.13 -2.63 8.58
N VAL A 66 1.70 -1.37 8.72
CA VAL A 66 2.09 -0.30 7.79
C VAL A 66 3.50 0.24 8.05
N SER A 67 4.03 0.11 9.28
CA SER A 67 5.44 0.48 9.60
C SER A 67 6.47 -0.38 8.88
N ASN A 68 6.06 -1.55 8.40
CA ASN A 68 6.88 -2.52 7.67
C ASN A 68 6.76 -2.37 6.15
N VAL A 69 6.12 -1.30 5.65
CA VAL A 69 6.02 -1.05 4.22
C VAL A 69 7.40 -0.68 3.67
N GLU A 70 7.80 -1.35 2.58
CA GLU A 70 9.06 -1.05 1.88
C GLU A 70 8.84 -0.21 0.62
N TRP A 71 7.66 -0.31 0.01
CA TRP A 71 7.33 0.31 -1.27
C TRP A 71 5.94 0.93 -1.24
N ILE A 72 5.84 2.13 -1.78
CA ILE A 72 4.56 2.82 -2.03
C ILE A 72 4.48 3.10 -3.53
N ILE A 73 3.32 2.76 -4.09
CA ILE A 73 2.98 3.01 -5.49
C ILE A 73 1.76 3.93 -5.49
N ILE A 74 1.89 5.08 -6.14
CA ILE A 74 0.81 6.05 -6.30
C ILE A 74 0.37 6.00 -7.75
N ASP A 75 -0.85 5.50 -7.96
CA ASP A 75 -1.49 5.53 -9.28
C ASP A 75 -2.08 6.93 -9.54
N GLU A 76 -1.99 7.39 -10.78
CA GLU A 76 -2.59 8.66 -11.24
C GLU A 76 -2.21 9.92 -10.43
N MET A 77 -0.93 10.06 -10.08
CA MET A 77 -0.42 11.20 -9.29
C MET A 77 -0.85 12.57 -9.83
N HIS A 78 -0.88 12.73 -11.16
CA HIS A 78 -1.23 14.00 -11.81
C HIS A 78 -2.63 14.51 -11.42
N SER A 79 -3.58 13.59 -11.20
CA SER A 79 -4.94 13.92 -10.78
C SER A 79 -5.01 14.41 -9.33
N LEU A 80 -4.04 14.04 -8.51
CA LEU A 80 -4.01 14.34 -7.08
C LEU A 80 -3.29 15.65 -6.77
N VAL A 81 -2.19 15.95 -7.46
CA VAL A 81 -1.30 17.11 -7.19
C VAL A 81 -2.04 18.45 -7.00
N PRO A 82 -2.99 18.86 -7.85
CA PRO A 82 -3.65 20.16 -7.69
C PRO A 82 -4.81 20.16 -6.68
N THR A 83 -5.00 19.08 -5.92
CA THR A 83 -6.21 18.87 -5.12
C THR A 83 -5.94 18.80 -3.62
N LYS A 84 -6.99 19.02 -2.81
CA LYS A 84 -6.95 18.75 -1.36
C LYS A 84 -6.55 17.30 -1.04
N ARG A 85 -6.87 16.36 -1.93
CA ARG A 85 -6.48 14.95 -1.78
C ARG A 85 -4.99 14.73 -2.00
N GLY A 86 -4.35 15.50 -2.89
CA GLY A 86 -2.90 15.50 -3.05
C GLY A 86 -2.19 16.01 -1.80
N VAL A 87 -2.66 17.13 -1.22
CA VAL A 87 -2.16 17.64 0.06
C VAL A 87 -2.33 16.60 1.17
N HIS A 88 -3.51 15.98 1.26
CA HIS A 88 -3.77 14.93 2.24
C HIS A 88 -2.85 13.72 2.06
N LEU A 89 -2.63 13.26 0.83
CA LEU A 89 -1.71 12.16 0.54
C LEU A 89 -0.28 12.51 0.94
N ALA A 90 0.21 13.70 0.58
CA ALA A 90 1.55 14.16 0.94
C ALA A 90 1.75 14.15 2.47
N LEU A 91 0.79 14.70 3.22
CA LEU A 91 0.83 14.68 4.68
C LEU A 91 0.75 13.25 5.25
N THR A 92 -0.05 12.38 4.62
CA THR A 92 -0.18 10.98 5.05
C THR A 92 1.13 10.22 4.84
N ILE A 93 1.84 10.44 3.73
CA ILE A 93 3.16 9.85 3.46
C ILE A 93 4.19 10.42 4.44
N SER A 94 4.22 11.74 4.66
CA SER A 94 5.10 12.32 5.67
C SER A 94 4.83 11.77 7.07
N LEU A 95 3.57 11.48 7.42
CA LEU A 95 3.24 10.84 8.69
C LEU A 95 3.71 9.39 8.71
N LEU A 96 3.55 8.65 7.61
CA LEU A 96 4.06 7.29 7.46
C LEU A 96 5.57 7.26 7.69
N ASP A 97 6.32 8.18 7.10
CA ASP A 97 7.78 8.26 7.26
C ASP A 97 8.24 8.38 8.71
N THR A 98 7.44 8.99 9.58
CA THR A 98 7.78 9.10 11.01
C THR A 98 7.64 7.79 11.78
N ILE A 99 6.94 6.81 11.21
CA ILE A 99 6.63 5.53 11.86
C ILE A 99 7.25 4.31 11.17
N LEU A 100 7.91 4.51 10.02
CA LEU A 100 8.55 3.43 9.29
C LEU A 100 9.78 2.92 10.02
N GLU A 101 9.98 1.60 10.01
CA GLU A 101 11.20 0.97 10.55
C GLU A 101 12.41 1.20 9.63
N ARG A 102 12.17 1.43 8.35
CA ARG A 102 13.17 1.73 7.31
C ARG A 102 12.58 2.75 6.33
N PRO A 103 13.38 3.68 5.77
CA PRO A 103 12.88 4.60 4.76
C PRO A 103 12.22 3.84 3.60
N VAL A 104 11.01 4.23 3.24
CA VAL A 104 10.31 3.64 2.10
C VAL A 104 11.04 3.98 0.81
N ARG A 105 11.06 3.03 -0.11
CA ARG A 105 11.40 3.30 -1.51
C ARG A 105 10.15 3.74 -2.23
N GLU A 106 10.07 5.03 -2.52
CA GLU A 106 8.98 5.58 -3.31
C GLU A 106 9.21 5.21 -4.78
N SER A 107 8.30 4.43 -5.35
CA SER A 107 8.25 4.15 -6.78
C SER A 107 7.06 4.91 -7.36
N VAL A 108 7.33 6.14 -7.79
CA VAL A 108 6.35 6.97 -8.50
C VAL A 108 6.37 6.56 -9.98
N PHE A 109 5.28 5.97 -10.49
CA PHE A 109 5.16 5.71 -11.91
C PHE A 109 4.86 7.02 -12.65
N LEU A 110 5.92 7.59 -13.22
CA LEU A 110 5.90 8.71 -14.15
C LEU A 110 5.55 8.21 -15.56
N GLN A 111 4.31 7.78 -15.81
CA GLN A 111 3.91 7.43 -17.19
C GLN A 111 3.74 8.66 -18.12
N GLN A 112 3.94 9.89 -17.64
CA GLN A 112 4.03 11.08 -18.49
C GLN A 112 5.04 12.11 -17.95
N TRP A 113 6.34 11.80 -18.03
CA TRP A 113 7.35 12.84 -18.34
C TRP A 113 7.76 12.66 -19.79
N SER A 114 6.84 13.06 -20.66
CA SER A 114 7.10 13.25 -22.08
C SER A 114 6.40 14.53 -22.48
N HIS A 115 6.93 15.65 -21.98
CA HIS A 115 6.98 16.97 -22.62
C HIS A 115 8.06 17.79 -21.94
#